data_AF-A0A3N5R191-F1
#
_entry.id   AF-A0A3N5R191-F1
#
_cell.length_a   1.000
_cell.length_b   1.000
_cell.length_c   1.000
_cell.angle_alpha   90.00
_cell.angle_beta   90.00
_cell.angle_gamma   90.00
#
_symmetry.space_group_name_H-M   'P 1'
#
loop_
_entity.id
_entity.type
_entity.pdbx_description
1 polymer ?
#
loop_
_entity_poly.entity_id
_entity_poly.type
_entity_poly.pdbx_seq_one_letter_code
_entity_poly.pdbx_strand_id
1 'polypeptide(L)'
;MTTAASPVLNGRCPAGPIADRWQKCKNELKLVSPTNKRKFEILVVGTGLAGASAAASLAEMGYNVKSFCFQDSPRRAHSIAAQGGINAAKN
;
A
#
# COMPACT_ATOMS: atom_id res chain seq x y z
N MET A 1 4.30 -31.91 25.36
CA MET A 1 4.11 -31.19 24.10
C MET A 1 3.95 -29.71 24.43
N THR A 2 4.99 -28.91 24.21
CA THR A 2 5.02 -27.48 24.56
C THR A 2 4.78 -26.69 23.28
N THR A 3 3.62 -26.03 23.19
CA THR A 3 3.25 -25.21 22.04
C THR A 3 4.16 -23.97 22.01
N ALA A 4 5.04 -23.86 21.01
CA ALA A 4 5.84 -22.67 20.83
C ALA A 4 4.93 -21.48 20.48
N ALA A 5 4.88 -20.47 21.35
CA ALA A 5 4.18 -19.23 21.07
C ALA A 5 4.88 -18.53 19.89
N SER A 6 4.12 -18.23 18.83
CA SER A 6 4.63 -17.47 17.69
C SER A 6 5.25 -16.14 18.15
N PRO A 7 6.37 -15.70 17.57
CA PRO A 7 7.00 -14.44 17.96
C PRO A 7 6.04 -13.28 17.74
N VAL A 8 5.89 -12.43 18.76
CA VAL A 8 5.08 -11.21 18.68
C VAL A 8 5.64 -10.32 17.58
N LEU A 9 4.85 -10.07 16.54
CA LEU A 9 5.25 -9.24 15.41
C LEU A 9 5.28 -7.76 15.81
N ASN A 10 6.39 -7.07 15.52
CA ASN A 10 6.50 -5.63 15.72
C ASN A 10 5.92 -4.87 14.52
N GLY A 11 4.74 -4.27 14.68
CA GLY A 11 4.06 -3.49 13.64
C GLY A 11 4.68 -2.12 13.33
N ARG A 12 5.68 -1.65 14.11
CA ARG A 12 6.35 -0.34 13.96
C ARG A 12 5.37 0.83 13.77
N CYS A 13 4.24 0.80 14.47
CA CYS A 13 3.25 1.87 14.40
C CYS A 13 3.87 3.20 14.86
N PRO A 14 3.56 4.33 14.20
CA PRO A 14 4.12 5.60 14.62
C PRO A 14 3.62 5.97 16.02
N ALA A 15 4.49 6.58 16.83
CA ALA A 15 4.20 6.95 18.20
C ALA A 15 3.51 8.33 18.30
N GLY A 16 3.02 8.66 19.50
CA GLY A 16 2.43 9.97 19.82
C GLY A 16 0.90 10.08 19.65
N PRO A 17 0.34 11.29 19.88
CA PRO A 17 -1.09 11.57 19.82
C PRO A 17 -1.70 11.21 18.46
N ILE A 18 -2.88 10.60 18.45
CA ILE A 18 -3.51 10.09 17.22
C ILE A 18 -3.73 11.17 16.16
N ALA A 19 -4.03 12.41 16.58
CA ALA A 19 -4.28 13.54 15.68
C ALA A 19 -3.06 13.87 14.80
N ASP A 20 -1.85 13.82 15.38
CA ASP A 20 -0.62 14.26 14.70
C ASP A 20 0.27 13.09 14.25
N ARG A 21 -0.02 11.88 14.74
CA ARG A 21 0.80 10.67 14.59
C ARG A 21 1.29 10.44 13.16
N TRP A 22 0.38 10.48 12.19
CA TRP A 22 0.71 10.21 10.79
C TRP A 22 1.38 11.39 10.10
N GLN A 23 0.98 12.63 10.45
CA GLN A 23 1.62 13.82 9.89
C GLN A 23 3.09 13.89 10.31
N LYS A 24 3.36 13.65 11.59
CA LYS A 24 4.73 13.61 12.13
C LYS A 24 5.56 12.51 11.47
N CYS A 25 5.02 11.29 11.42
CA CYS A 25 5.68 10.16 10.75
C CYS A 25 6.07 10.52 9.31
N LYS A 26 5.13 11.06 8.53
CA LYS A 26 5.39 11.44 7.13
C LYS A 26 6.49 12.49 6.99
N ASN A 27 6.51 13.48 7.88
CA ASN A 27 7.52 14.53 7.88
C ASN A 27 8.93 14.01 8.21
N GLU A 28 9.03 12.94 8.99
CA GLU A 28 10.30 12.34 9.41
C GLU A 28 10.83 11.28 8.41
N LEU A 29 10.00 10.83 7.46
CA LEU A 29 10.41 9.85 6.46
C LEU A 29 11.44 10.43 5.48
N LYS A 30 12.47 9.64 5.18
CA LYS A 30 13.47 9.99 4.17
C LYS A 30 12.84 9.98 2.79
N LEU A 31 13.02 11.08 2.04
CA LEU A 31 12.58 11.17 0.66
C LEU A 31 13.42 10.25 -0.24
N VAL A 32 12.75 9.61 -1.19
CA VAL A 32 13.39 8.81 -2.23
C VAL A 32 13.69 9.70 -3.43
N SER A 33 14.98 9.87 -3.76
CA SER A 33 15.37 10.60 -4.96
C SER A 33 15.05 9.79 -6.23
N PRO A 34 14.79 10.45 -7.38
CA PRO A 34 14.49 9.77 -8.64
C PRO A 34 15.55 8.73 -9.05
N THR A 35 16.83 9.03 -8.82
CA THR A 35 17.96 8.13 -9.14
C THR A 35 17.95 6.85 -8.31
N ASN A 36 17.33 6.87 -7.12
CA ASN A 36 17.32 5.73 -6.20
C ASN A 36 16.10 4.82 -6.36
N LYS A 37 15.11 5.15 -7.20
CA LYS A 37 13.85 4.39 -7.32
C LYS A 37 14.05 2.89 -7.56
N ARG A 38 14.99 2.52 -8.44
CA ARG A 38 15.29 1.12 -8.78
C ARG A 38 15.93 0.31 -7.64
N LYS A 39 16.39 0.97 -6.58
CA LYS A 39 16.93 0.30 -5.38
C LYS A 39 15.83 -0.22 -4.47
N PHE A 40 14.60 0.25 -4.65
CA PHE A 40 13.47 -0.12 -3.81
C PHE A 40 12.54 -1.07 -4.57
N GLU A 41 12.15 -2.14 -3.87
CA GLU A 41 11.07 -3.01 -4.29
C GLU A 41 9.80 -2.64 -3.51
N ILE A 42 8.72 -2.36 -4.23
CA ILE A 42 7.44 -2.00 -3.65
C ILE A 42 6.52 -3.23 -3.71
N LEU A 43 6.05 -3.64 -2.54
CA LEU A 43 5.04 -4.68 -2.41
C LEU A 43 3.67 -4.01 -2.30
N VAL A 44 2.80 -4.23 -3.28
CA VAL A 44 1.41 -3.80 -3.24
C VAL A 44 0.55 -4.98 -2.84
N VAL A 45 -0.16 -4.87 -1.71
CA VAL A 45 -1.05 -5.93 -1.22
C VAL A 45 -2.50 -5.51 -1.45
N GLY A 46 -3.19 -6.25 -2.31
CA GLY A 46 -4.54 -5.99 -2.79
C GLY A 46 -4.54 -5.49 -4.24
N THR A 47 -5.29 -6.17 -5.12
CA THR A 47 -5.41 -5.84 -6.55
C THR A 47 -6.77 -5.24 -6.91
N GLY A 48 -7.43 -4.57 -5.97
CA GLY A 48 -8.59 -3.72 -6.26
C GLY A 48 -8.18 -2.42 -6.96
N LEU A 49 -9.13 -1.53 -7.26
CA LEU A 49 -8.88 -0.28 -7.98
C LEU A 49 -7.71 0.51 -7.40
N ALA A 50 -7.70 0.77 -6.10
CA ALA A 50 -6.62 1.53 -5.45
C ALA A 50 -5.24 0.87 -5.59
N GLY A 51 -5.16 -0.46 -5.37
CA GLY A 51 -3.90 -1.19 -5.44
C GLY A 51 -3.38 -1.31 -6.87
N ALA A 52 -4.26 -1.60 -7.82
CA ALA A 52 -3.90 -1.64 -9.25
C ALA A 52 -3.44 -0.27 -9.76
N SER A 53 -4.15 0.82 -9.42
CA SER A 53 -3.75 2.18 -9.77
C SER A 53 -2.41 2.56 -9.14
N ALA A 54 -2.20 2.26 -7.87
CA ALA A 54 -0.92 2.52 -7.20
C ALA A 54 0.22 1.75 -7.85
N ALA A 55 0.03 0.45 -8.12
CA ALA A 55 1.04 -0.39 -8.76
C ALA A 55 1.42 0.14 -10.14
N ALA A 56 0.43 0.51 -10.97
CA ALA A 56 0.66 1.07 -12.30
C ALA A 56 1.45 2.39 -12.23
N SER A 57 1.00 3.36 -11.43
CA SER A 57 1.69 4.66 -11.31
C SER A 57 3.11 4.54 -10.75
N LEU A 58 3.33 3.62 -9.80
CA LEU A 58 4.67 3.38 -9.26
C LEU A 58 5.58 2.68 -10.28
N ALA A 59 5.06 1.72 -11.03
CA ALA A 59 5.82 1.06 -12.10
C ALA A 59 6.18 2.06 -13.22
N GLU A 60 5.24 2.91 -13.65
CA GLU A 60 5.48 3.99 -14.63
C GLU A 60 6.57 4.97 -14.16
N MET A 61 6.62 5.25 -12.86
CA MET A 61 7.68 6.05 -12.26
C MET A 61 9.05 5.37 -12.22
N GLY A 62 9.15 4.07 -12.54
CA GLY A 62 10.39 3.29 -12.61
C GLY A 62 10.76 2.51 -11.35
N TYR A 63 9.81 2.28 -10.44
CA TYR A 63 10.00 1.38 -9.30
C TYR A 63 9.85 -0.08 -9.71
N ASN A 64 10.52 -0.99 -8.99
CA ASN A 64 10.25 -2.41 -9.10
C ASN A 64 9.02 -2.73 -8.22
N VAL A 65 7.90 -3.13 -8.84
CA VAL A 65 6.63 -3.35 -8.14
C VAL A 65 6.24 -4.82 -8.21
N LYS A 66 5.94 -5.42 -7.06
CA LYS A 66 5.31 -6.74 -6.94
C LYS A 66 3.92 -6.56 -6.36
N SER A 67 2.90 -7.02 -7.08
CA SER A 67 1.51 -6.94 -6.64
C SER A 67 1.02 -8.30 -6.19
N PHE A 68 0.44 -8.35 -5.01
CA PHE A 68 -0.07 -9.56 -4.37
C PHE A 68 -1.56 -9.42 -4.13
N CYS A 69 -2.29 -10.51 -4.29
CA CYS A 69 -3.69 -10.59 -3.90
C CYS A 69 -3.92 -11.89 -3.16
N PHE A 70 -4.67 -11.81 -2.06
CA PHE A 70 -5.17 -12.98 -1.34
C PHE A 70 -6.69 -12.96 -1.45
N GLN A 71 -7.19 -13.50 -2.55
CA GLN A 71 -8.61 -13.66 -2.82
C GLN A 71 -8.81 -15.00 -3.52
N ASP A 72 -9.87 -15.72 -3.14
CA ASP A 72 -10.24 -16.98 -3.80
C ASP A 72 -10.64 -16.77 -5.28
N SER A 73 -10.99 -15.53 -5.65
CA SER A 73 -11.34 -15.16 -7.02
C SER A 73 -11.04 -13.68 -7.31
N PRO A 74 -10.54 -13.33 -8.52
CA PRO A 74 -10.35 -11.94 -8.96
C PRO A 74 -11.62 -11.08 -8.92
N ARG A 75 -12.81 -11.71 -8.88
CA ARG A 75 -14.12 -11.02 -8.88
C ARG A 75 -14.55 -10.52 -7.49
N ARG A 76 -13.79 -10.83 -6.43
CA ARG A 76 -14.15 -10.50 -5.04
C ARG A 76 -13.65 -9.14 -4.56
N ALA A 77 -12.87 -8.41 -5.36
CA ALA A 77 -12.54 -7.03 -5.03
C ALA A 77 -13.82 -6.17 -5.08
N HIS A 78 -14.14 -5.47 -3.99
CA HIS A 78 -15.34 -4.62 -3.92
C HIS A 78 -15.38 -3.55 -5.04
N SER A 79 -14.22 -3.11 -5.51
CA SER A 79 -14.12 -2.18 -6.64
C SER A 79 -14.60 -2.76 -7.97
N ILE A 80 -14.53 -4.07 -8.18
CA ILE A 80 -15.06 -4.73 -9.39
C ILE A 80 -16.60 -4.78 -9.35
N ALA A 81 -17.17 -4.85 -8.15
CA ALA A 81 -18.62 -4.87 -7.94
C ALA A 81 -19.24 -3.46 -7.92
N ALA A 82 -18.47 -2.40 -8.11
CA ALA A 82 -18.97 -1.03 -8.11
C ALA A 82 -19.91 -0.80 -9.30
N GLN A 83 -21.13 -0.31 -9.03
CA GLN A 83 -22.18 -0.05 -10.00
C GLN A 83 -22.73 1.35 -9.73
N GLY A 84 -22.44 2.32 -10.59
CA GLY A 84 -22.85 3.72 -10.38
C GLY A 84 -21.87 4.76 -10.95
N GLY A 85 -20.62 4.37 -11.19
CA GLY A 85 -19.59 5.25 -11.78
C GLY A 85 -18.68 5.90 -10.73
N ILE A 86 -17.72 6.71 -11.22
CA ILE A 86 -16.75 7.44 -10.40
C ILE A 86 -17.02 8.93 -10.60
N ASN A 87 -17.33 9.65 -9.52
CA ASN A 87 -17.51 11.09 -9.56
C ASN A 87 -16.18 11.78 -9.91
N ALA A 88 -16.22 12.72 -10.86
CA ALA A 88 -15.09 13.58 -11.19
C ALA A 88 -15.60 14.97 -11.54
N ALA A 89 -14.90 16.00 -11.04
CA ALA A 89 -15.07 17.40 -11.43
C ALA A 89 -13.71 17.95 -11.85
N LYS A 90 -13.68 18.72 -12.94
CA LYS A 90 -12.45 19.35 -13.47
C LYS A 90 -12.69 20.86 -13.58
N ASN A 91 -11.70 21.64 -13.15
CA ASN A 91 -11.67 23.10 -13.28
C ASN A 91 -11.07 23.51 -14.62
#